data_AF-A0A1H5VD10-F1
#
_entry.id   AF-A0A1H5VD10-F1
#
_cell.length_a   1.000
_cell.length_b   1.000
_cell.length_c   1.000
_cell.angle_alpha   90.00
_cell.angle_beta   90.00
_cell.angle_gamma   90.00
#
_symmetry.space_group_name_H-M   'P 1'
#
loop_
_entity.id
_entity.type
_entity.pdbx_description
1 polymer ?
#
loop_
_entity_poly.entity_id
_entity_poly.type
_entity_poly.pdbx_seq_one_letter_code
_entity_poly.pdbx_strand_id
1 'polypeptide(L)'
;MTFDYKKEYKEFYMPKGTPSIVTVPKMNYIAVRGSGNPNDEDGEYKQAIGLLYGIAFTIKMSKKGDHQIDGYFDYVVPPLEGFWWQNGVIGIDYAHKEDFKWISVIRSGRRVTFNG
;
A
#
# COMPACT_ATOMS: atom_id res chain seq x y z
N MET A 1 9.59 20.94 4.16
CA MET A 1 9.71 19.75 5.03
C MET A 1 9.00 18.59 4.35
N THR A 2 9.58 17.39 4.39
CA THR A 2 8.97 16.19 3.82
C THR A 2 7.95 15.62 4.81
N PHE A 3 6.73 15.39 4.37
CA PHE A 3 5.65 14.82 5.19
C PHE A 3 5.88 13.32 5.45
N ASP A 4 5.76 12.88 6.70
CA ASP A 4 5.99 11.48 7.10
C ASP A 4 4.76 10.89 7.77
N TYR A 5 4.05 10.01 7.05
CA TYR A 5 2.84 9.36 7.54
C TYR A 5 3.02 8.65 8.88
N LYS A 6 4.19 8.05 9.14
CA LYS A 6 4.42 7.32 10.39
C LYS A 6 4.54 8.28 11.57
N LYS A 7 5.01 9.51 11.34
CA LYS A 7 5.14 10.54 12.38
C LYS A 7 3.82 11.25 12.64
N GLU A 8 3.08 11.55 11.58
CA GLU A 8 1.83 12.30 11.64
C GLU A 8 0.64 11.44 12.07
N TYR A 9 0.60 10.16 11.67
CA TYR A 9 -0.49 9.23 11.96
C TYR A 9 -0.03 8.03 12.80
N LYS A 10 0.57 8.30 13.95
CA LYS A 10 1.13 7.26 14.84
C LYS A 10 0.11 6.20 15.24
N GLU A 11 -1.16 6.56 15.38
CA GLU A 11 -2.23 5.62 15.72
C GLU A 11 -2.39 4.47 14.71
N PHE A 12 -2.08 4.70 13.42
CA PHE A 12 -2.19 3.69 12.37
C PHE A 12 -0.89 2.95 12.09
N TYR A 13 0.26 3.58 12.37
CA TYR A 13 1.58 3.05 12.00
C TYR A 13 2.44 2.63 13.20
N MET A 14 2.05 3.00 14.42
CA MET A 14 2.76 2.70 15.66
C MET A 14 1.76 2.28 16.76
N PRO A 15 1.02 1.17 16.57
CA PRO A 15 0.12 0.65 17.58
C PRO A 15 0.90 0.23 18.84
N LYS A 16 0.26 0.31 20.00
CA LYS A 16 0.80 -0.23 21.25
C LYS A 16 0.69 -1.77 21.22
N GLY A 17 1.43 -2.46 22.10
CA GLY A 17 1.31 -3.92 22.29
C GLY A 17 -0.02 -4.39 22.89
N THR A 18 -1.02 -3.52 22.96
CA THR A 18 -2.35 -3.78 23.50
C THR A 18 -3.39 -3.51 22.40
N PRO A 19 -4.35 -4.42 22.16
CA PRO A 19 -5.43 -4.19 21.21
C PRO A 19 -6.18 -2.88 21.51
N SER A 20 -6.49 -2.12 20.46
CA SER A 20 -7.23 -0.87 20.56
C SER A 20 -8.19 -0.70 19.39
N ILE A 21 -9.35 -0.10 19.65
CA ILE A 21 -10.31 0.27 18.60
C ILE A 21 -9.83 1.59 17.99
N VAL A 22 -9.67 1.61 16.66
CA VAL A 22 -9.30 2.80 15.89
C VAL A 22 -10.30 3.02 14.76
N THR A 23 -10.58 4.28 14.43
CA THR A 23 -11.40 4.64 13.28
C THR A 23 -10.48 5.04 12.13
N VAL A 24 -10.38 4.18 11.11
CA VAL A 24 -9.52 4.45 9.96
C VAL A 24 -10.29 5.32 8.95
N PRO A 25 -9.86 6.57 8.67
CA PRO A 25 -10.51 7.41 7.67
C PRO A 25 -10.27 6.89 6.26
N LYS A 26 -11.03 7.39 5.28
CA LYS A 26 -10.75 7.12 3.87
C LYS A 26 -9.36 7.63 3.50
N MET A 27 -8.56 6.79 2.86
CA MET A 27 -7.20 7.09 2.40
C MET A 27 -7.05 6.69 0.93
N ASN A 28 -6.11 7.33 0.25
CA ASN A 28 -5.79 7.03 -1.14
C ASN A 28 -4.59 6.09 -1.20
N TYR A 29 -4.66 5.13 -2.12
CA TYR A 29 -3.66 4.08 -2.27
C TYR A 29 -3.35 3.85 -3.74
N ILE A 30 -2.10 3.51 -4.02
CA ILE A 30 -1.72 2.80 -5.24
C ILE A 30 -1.90 1.32 -4.89
N ALA A 31 -2.62 0.58 -5.71
CA ALA A 31 -3.00 -0.80 -5.42
C ALA A 31 -2.72 -1.71 -6.61
N VAL A 32 -2.19 -2.90 -6.32
CA VAL A 32 -2.11 -4.02 -7.27
C VAL A 32 -2.80 -5.22 -6.65
N ARG A 33 -3.68 -5.84 -7.43
CA ARG A 33 -4.39 -7.07 -7.04
C ARG A 33 -3.72 -8.26 -7.71
N GLY A 34 -3.73 -9.39 -7.02
CA GLY A 34 -3.25 -10.63 -7.60
C GLY A 34 -3.61 -11.83 -6.74
N SER A 35 -3.00 -12.96 -7.06
CA SER A 35 -3.17 -14.19 -6.31
C SER A 35 -1.91 -15.05 -6.30
N GLY A 36 -1.94 -16.14 -5.54
CA GLY A 36 -0.82 -17.07 -5.45
C GLY A 36 0.07 -16.87 -4.24
N ASN A 37 1.02 -17.79 -4.10
CA ASN A 37 1.93 -17.84 -2.97
C ASN A 37 2.88 -16.64 -3.00
N PRO A 38 2.88 -15.80 -1.96
CA PRO A 38 3.75 -14.62 -1.93
C PRO A 38 5.24 -14.94 -1.75
N ASN A 39 5.58 -16.20 -1.47
CA ASN A 39 6.96 -16.65 -1.29
C ASN A 39 7.60 -17.17 -2.58
N ASP A 40 6.84 -17.28 -3.68
CA ASP A 40 7.38 -17.75 -4.96
C ASP A 40 8.28 -16.68 -5.58
N GLU A 41 9.54 -17.05 -5.86
CA GLU A 41 10.56 -16.10 -6.35
C GLU A 41 10.23 -15.48 -7.71
N ASP A 42 9.45 -16.17 -8.54
CA ASP A 42 8.96 -15.69 -9.83
C ASP A 42 7.44 -15.43 -9.81
N GLY A 43 6.84 -15.44 -8.61
CA GLY A 43 5.41 -15.29 -8.42
C GLY A 43 4.88 -13.89 -8.70
N GLU A 44 3.57 -13.81 -8.92
CA GLU A 44 2.84 -12.56 -9.20
C GLU A 44 3.06 -11.50 -8.10
N TYR A 45 3.19 -11.93 -6.84
CA TYR A 45 3.38 -11.03 -5.71
C TYR A 45 4.67 -10.20 -5.84
N LYS A 46 5.81 -10.82 -6.13
CA LYS A 46 7.10 -10.12 -6.25
C LYS A 46 7.08 -9.09 -7.38
N GLN A 47 6.46 -9.46 -8.51
CA GLN A 47 6.28 -8.55 -9.65
C GLN A 47 5.39 -7.36 -9.27
N ALA A 48 4.29 -7.61 -8.55
CA ALA A 48 3.39 -6.57 -8.06
C ALA A 48 4.09 -5.59 -7.09
N ILE A 49 4.94 -6.09 -6.19
CA ILE A 49 5.74 -5.23 -5.29
C ILE A 49 6.71 -4.36 -6.09
N GLY A 50 7.39 -4.92 -7.08
CA GLY A 50 8.27 -4.16 -7.98
C GLY A 50 7.53 -3.04 -8.70
N LEU A 51 6.35 -3.33 -9.25
CA LEU A 51 5.49 -2.34 -9.91
C LEU A 51 5.04 -1.24 -8.96
N LEU A 52 4.56 -1.61 -7.76
CA LEU A 52 4.10 -0.67 -6.74
C LEU A 52 5.19 0.32 -6.34
N TYR A 53 6.39 -0.17 -6.03
CA TYR A 53 7.50 0.70 -5.68
C TYR A 53 7.99 1.53 -6.87
N GLY A 54 8.01 0.96 -8.08
CA GLY A 54 8.32 1.68 -9.31
C GLY A 54 7.42 2.91 -9.49
N ILE A 55 6.11 2.73 -9.34
CA ILE A 55 5.12 3.83 -9.43
C ILE A 55 5.30 4.81 -8.26
N ALA A 56 5.41 4.33 -7.02
CA ALA A 56 5.50 5.18 -5.83
C ALA A 56 6.74 6.08 -5.86
N PHE A 57 7.90 5.55 -6.25
CA PHE A 57 9.12 6.35 -6.39
C PHE A 57 9.10 7.28 -7.59
N THR A 58 8.48 6.88 -8.70
CA THR A 58 8.29 7.76 -9.86
C THR A 58 7.47 8.99 -9.48
N ILE A 59 6.37 8.81 -8.75
CA ILE A 59 5.55 9.92 -8.22
C ILE A 59 6.36 10.80 -7.27
N LYS A 60 7.09 10.21 -6.31
CA LYS A 60 7.94 10.95 -5.36
C LYS A 60 9.03 11.77 -6.06
N MET A 61 9.60 11.25 -7.14
CA MET A 61 10.69 11.90 -7.87
C MET A 61 10.20 12.90 -8.92
N SER A 62 8.89 12.92 -9.25
CA SER A 62 8.31 13.88 -10.20
C SER A 62 8.60 15.35 -9.86
N LYS A 63 8.76 15.67 -8.57
CA LYS A 63 9.17 17.01 -8.09
C LYS A 63 10.51 17.51 -8.65
N LYS A 64 11.35 16.63 -9.19
CA LYS A 64 12.65 16.95 -9.76
C LYS A 64 12.61 17.14 -11.29
N GLY A 65 11.49 16.84 -11.93
CA GLY A 65 11.30 17.05 -13.36
C GLY A 65 10.65 18.41 -13.66
N ASP A 66 10.62 18.76 -14.95
CA ASP A 66 10.03 20.01 -15.43
C ASP A 66 8.49 20.04 -15.29
N HIS A 67 7.87 18.87 -15.21
CA HIS A 67 6.43 18.73 -14.98
C HIS A 67 6.14 18.44 -13.50
N GLN A 68 5.61 19.44 -12.80
CA GLN A 68 5.11 19.27 -11.45
C GLN A 68 3.66 18.79 -11.49
N ILE A 69 3.37 17.69 -10.78
CA ILE A 69 2.02 17.16 -10.66
C ILE A 69 1.20 18.12 -9.79
N ASP A 70 0.07 18.61 -10.30
CA ASP A 70 -0.83 19.46 -9.54
C ASP A 70 -1.26 18.82 -8.22
N GLY A 71 -1.13 19.58 -7.13
CA GLY A 71 -1.44 19.12 -5.78
C GLY A 71 -0.42 18.14 -5.18
N TYR A 72 0.74 17.94 -5.81
CA TYR A 72 1.84 17.20 -5.20
C TYR A 72 2.41 17.95 -4.00
N PHE A 73 2.71 17.20 -2.94
CA PHE A 73 3.57 17.65 -1.85
C PHE A 73 4.65 16.61 -1.59
N ASP A 74 5.76 17.02 -1.00
CA ASP A 74 6.86 16.09 -0.73
C ASP A 74 6.54 15.20 0.49
N TYR A 75 6.59 13.88 0.30
CA TYR A 75 6.33 12.90 1.37
C TYR A 75 7.35 11.74 1.37
N VAL A 76 7.49 11.08 2.51
CA VAL A 76 8.22 9.82 2.67
C VAL A 76 7.32 8.69 2.19
N VAL A 77 7.85 7.78 1.35
CA VAL A 77 7.08 6.62 0.90
C VAL A 77 6.65 5.81 2.13
N PRO A 78 5.34 5.62 2.37
CA PRO A 78 4.84 4.88 3.53
C PRO A 78 5.16 3.39 3.42
N PRO A 79 5.01 2.62 4.51
CA PRO A 79 5.19 1.17 4.47
C PRO A 79 4.24 0.51 3.45
N LEU A 80 4.68 -0.64 2.93
CA LEU A 80 3.81 -1.53 2.16
C LEU A 80 2.75 -2.12 3.10
N GLU A 81 1.50 -2.10 2.66
CA GLU A 81 0.36 -2.73 3.32
C GLU A 81 -0.24 -3.79 2.39
N GLY A 82 -0.90 -4.81 2.95
CA GLY A 82 -1.48 -5.89 2.16
C GLY A 82 -2.78 -6.41 2.77
N PHE A 83 -3.80 -6.56 1.95
CA PHE A 83 -5.05 -7.24 2.29
C PHE A 83 -4.99 -8.67 1.76
N TRP A 84 -5.39 -9.65 2.57
CA TRP A 84 -5.23 -11.08 2.27
C TRP A 84 -6.51 -11.84 2.60
N TRP A 85 -6.90 -12.76 1.71
CA TRP A 85 -8.02 -13.67 1.94
C TRP A 85 -7.90 -14.93 1.06
N GLN A 86 -8.75 -15.93 1.34
CA GLN A 86 -8.97 -17.10 0.49
C GLN A 86 -10.46 -17.30 0.27
N ASN A 87 -10.84 -17.73 -0.93
CA ASN A 87 -12.24 -17.95 -1.26
C ASN A 87 -12.74 -19.24 -0.59
N GLY A 88 -13.90 -19.20 0.05
CA GLY A 88 -14.51 -20.37 0.68
C GLY A 88 -13.84 -20.84 1.99
N VAL A 89 -12.85 -20.12 2.50
CA VAL A 89 -12.16 -20.42 3.76
C VAL A 89 -12.54 -19.39 4.81
N ILE A 90 -12.95 -19.86 5.99
CA ILE A 90 -13.09 -19.00 7.18
C ILE A 90 -11.71 -18.94 7.85
N GLY A 91 -11.06 -17.79 7.77
CA GLY A 91 -9.69 -17.59 8.26
C GLY A 91 -8.66 -17.69 7.13
N ILE A 92 -7.50 -18.29 7.42
CA ILE A 92 -6.43 -18.51 6.46
C ILE A 92 -5.94 -19.96 6.58
N ASP A 93 -5.90 -20.65 5.45
CA ASP A 93 -5.22 -21.92 5.29
C ASP A 93 -3.79 -21.69 4.79
N TYR A 94 -2.84 -21.77 5.71
CA TYR A 94 -1.42 -21.54 5.43
C TYR A 94 -0.75 -22.69 4.65
N ALA A 95 -1.40 -23.85 4.49
CA ALA A 95 -0.88 -24.96 3.72
C ALA A 95 -1.05 -24.73 2.20
N HIS A 96 -2.12 -24.03 1.79
CA HIS A 96 -2.48 -23.79 0.40
C HIS A 96 -2.30 -22.31 0.02
N LYS A 97 -1.05 -21.83 0.07
CA LYS A 97 -0.73 -20.42 -0.19
C LYS A 97 -0.97 -20.01 -1.65
N GLU A 98 -0.98 -20.96 -2.57
CA GLU A 98 -1.35 -20.79 -3.98
C GLU A 98 -2.76 -20.25 -4.17
N ASP A 99 -3.66 -20.48 -3.21
CA ASP A 99 -5.04 -19.99 -3.25
C ASP A 99 -5.21 -18.59 -2.66
N PHE A 100 -4.13 -18.00 -2.13
CA PHE A 100 -4.18 -16.65 -1.57
C PHE A 100 -4.63 -15.65 -2.64
N LYS A 101 -5.57 -14.80 -2.25
CA LYS A 101 -5.93 -13.58 -2.95
C LYS A 101 -5.42 -12.40 -2.14
N TRP A 102 -4.85 -11.43 -2.83
CA TRP A 102 -4.28 -10.28 -2.15
C TRP A 102 -4.45 -8.98 -2.92
N ILE A 103 -4.43 -7.89 -2.16
CA ILE A 103 -4.29 -6.52 -2.66
C ILE A 103 -3.12 -5.89 -1.93
N SER A 104 -2.03 -5.65 -2.63
CA SER A 104 -0.87 -4.93 -2.12
C SER A 104 -1.03 -3.45 -2.38
N VAL A 105 -0.80 -2.62 -1.37
CA VAL A 105 -1.03 -1.18 -1.44
C VAL A 105 0.10 -0.36 -0.84
N ILE A 106 0.31 0.82 -1.42
CA ILE A 106 1.14 1.87 -0.83
C ILE A 106 0.27 3.13 -0.74
N ARG A 107 0.16 3.70 0.46
CA ARG A 107 -0.59 4.94 0.66
C ARG A 107 0.00 6.07 -0.19
N SER A 108 -0.87 6.79 -0.88
CA SER A 108 -0.51 7.94 -1.71
C SER A 108 -0.95 9.23 -1.04
N GLY A 109 -0.10 10.26 -1.14
CA GLY A 109 -0.43 11.58 -0.64
C GLY A 109 -1.40 12.37 -1.50
N ARG A 110 -1.77 11.85 -2.67
CA ARG A 110 -2.70 12.57 -3.54
C ARG A 110 -4.09 12.61 -2.90
N ARG A 111 -4.72 13.79 -2.86
CA ARG A 111 -6.18 13.92 -2.71
C ARG A 111 -6.77 13.64 -4.09
N VAL A 112 -6.94 12.37 -4.46
CA VAL A 112 -7.54 12.02 -5.75
C VAL A 112 -9.04 12.30 -5.65
N THR A 113 -9.45 13.47 -6.11
CA THR A 113 -10.86 13.76 -6.39
C THR A 113 -11.11 13.27 -7.81
N PHE A 114 -11.71 12.10 -7.96
CA PHE A 114 -12.32 11.73 -9.24
C PHE A 114 -13.59 12.56 -9.36
N ASN A 115 -13.51 13.72 -10.01
CA ASN A 115 -14.69 14.34 -10.58
C ASN A 115 -14.99 13.58 -11.87
N GLY A 116 -15.88 12.60 -11.76
CA GLY A 116 -16.61 12.01 -12.88
C GLY A 116 -18.01 12.57 -12.90
#